data_AF-A0A2V7CVX5-F1
#
_entry.id   AF-A0A2V7CVX5-F1
#
_cell.length_a   1.000
_cell.length_b   1.000
_cell.length_c   1.000
_cell.angle_alpha   90.00
_cell.angle_beta   90.00
_cell.angle_gamma   90.00
#
_symmetry.space_group_name_H-M   'P 1'
#
loop_
_entity.id
_entity.type
_entity.pdbx_description
1 polymer ?
#
loop_
_entity_poly.entity_id
_entity_poly.type
_entity_poly.pdbx_seq_one_letter_code
_entity_poly.pdbx_strand_id
1 'polypeptide(L)'
;QARARIAKAQADARALASAVSIYAAHMGNLPAALTNLTVAVSNAQGQTAGPFMAGTVPPPTGWSNYAYVASTVAGTFNISAAGDNTTVSLP
;
A
#
# COMPACT_ATOMS: atom_id res chain seq x y z
N GLN A 1 24.81 -3.04 2.16
CA GLN A 1 23.82 -2.34 1.29
C GLN A 1 22.49 -3.10 1.20
N ALA A 2 22.47 -4.40 0.88
CA ALA A 2 21.22 -5.19 0.80
C ALA A 2 20.33 -5.10 2.07
N ARG A 3 20.91 -5.21 3.27
CA ARG A 3 20.17 -5.04 4.54
C ARG A 3 19.38 -3.72 4.63
N ALA A 4 19.97 -2.61 4.17
CA ALA A 4 19.31 -1.30 4.17
C ALA A 4 18.15 -1.23 3.16
N ARG A 5 18.30 -1.86 2.00
CA ARG A 5 17.22 -1.97 1.01
C ARG A 5 16.07 -2.84 1.50
N ILE A 6 16.36 -3.97 2.16
CA ILE A 6 15.35 -4.81 2.80
C ILE A 6 14.58 -4.02 3.86
N ALA A 7 15.28 -3.32 4.75
CA ALA A 7 14.65 -2.50 5.78
C ALA A 7 13.77 -1.39 5.18
N LYS A 8 14.26 -0.71 4.12
CA LYS A 8 13.46 0.24 3.37
C LYS A 8 12.20 -0.42 2.78
N ALA A 9 12.34 -1.57 2.12
CA ALA A 9 11.22 -2.27 1.51
C ALA A 9 10.14 -2.64 2.54
N GLN A 10 10.54 -3.06 3.73
CA GLN A 10 9.65 -3.35 4.87
C GLN A 10 8.95 -2.10 5.41
N ALA A 11 9.68 -0.99 5.54
CA ALA A 11 9.12 0.28 6.03
C ALA A 11 8.08 0.85 5.05
N ASP A 12 8.41 0.85 3.76
CA ASP A 12 7.54 1.30 2.68
C ASP A 12 6.27 0.44 2.60
N ALA A 13 6.40 -0.90 2.66
CA ALA A 13 5.26 -1.81 2.66
C ALA A 13 4.35 -1.57 3.87
N ARG A 14 4.91 -1.28 5.06
CA ARG A 14 4.13 -0.97 6.26
C ARG A 14 3.39 0.36 6.13
N ALA A 15 4.02 1.38 5.53
CA ALA A 15 3.38 2.65 5.26
C ALA A 15 2.19 2.49 4.30
N LEU A 16 2.38 1.74 3.21
CA LEU A 16 1.32 1.42 2.26
C LEU A 16 0.17 0.64 2.93
N ALA A 17 0.48 -0.38 3.72
CA ALA A 17 -0.53 -1.15 4.44
C ALA A 17 -1.35 -0.28 5.41
N SER A 18 -0.68 0.61 6.15
CA SER A 18 -1.38 1.56 7.03
C SER A 18 -2.30 2.49 6.24
N ALA A 19 -1.85 3.00 5.09
CA ALA A 19 -2.68 3.86 4.24
C ALA A 19 -3.88 3.12 3.65
N VAL A 20 -3.73 1.85 3.27
CA VAL A 20 -4.85 0.98 2.84
C VAL A 20 -5.88 0.84 3.96
N SER A 21 -5.45 0.58 5.20
CA SER A 21 -6.35 0.49 6.34
C SER A 21 -7.10 1.80 6.62
N ILE A 22 -6.43 2.96 6.50
CA ILE A 22 -7.07 4.27 6.67
C ILE A 22 -8.07 4.53 5.53
N TYR A 23 -7.70 4.24 4.28
CA TYR A 23 -8.60 4.32 3.13
C TYR A 23 -9.85 3.47 3.38
N ALA A 24 -9.67 2.23 3.82
CA ALA A 24 -10.76 1.29 4.05
C ALA A 24 -11.70 1.76 5.16
N ALA A 25 -11.14 2.32 6.25
CA ALA A 25 -11.94 2.92 7.31
C ALA A 25 -12.79 4.10 6.81
N HIS A 26 -12.28 4.90 5.87
CA HIS A 26 -13.01 6.04 5.30
C HIS A 26 -14.06 5.63 4.25
N MET A 27 -13.69 4.72 3.35
CA MET A 27 -14.48 4.33 2.17
C MET A 27 -15.45 3.18 2.44
N GLY A 28 -15.24 2.43 3.52
CA GLY A 28 -15.98 1.20 3.83
C GLY A 28 -15.61 0.01 2.93
N ASN A 29 -14.60 0.15 2.07
CA ASN A 29 -14.06 -0.91 1.22
C ASN A 29 -12.56 -0.72 0.99
N LEU A 30 -11.88 -1.80 0.60
CA LEU A 30 -10.48 -1.73 0.22
C LEU A 30 -10.29 -0.94 -1.10
N PRO A 31 -9.17 -0.20 -1.25
CA PRO A 31 -8.85 0.47 -2.50
C PRO A 31 -8.71 -0.55 -3.63
N ALA A 32 -9.09 -0.17 -4.85
CA ALA A 32 -8.93 -1.05 -6.01
C ALA A 32 -7.46 -1.13 -6.46
N ALA A 33 -6.69 -0.06 -6.23
CA ALA A 33 -5.26 0.01 -6.51
C ALA A 33 -4.55 0.96 -5.55
N LEU A 34 -3.23 0.79 -5.37
CA LEU A 34 -2.41 1.66 -4.53
C LEU A 34 -2.40 3.13 -4.99
N THR A 35 -2.70 3.41 -6.27
CA THR A 35 -2.83 4.78 -6.78
C THR A 35 -4.04 5.52 -6.20
N ASN A 36 -5.05 4.82 -5.67
CA ASN A 36 -6.16 5.48 -4.97
C ASN A 36 -5.72 6.11 -3.64
N LEU A 37 -4.58 5.70 -3.09
CA LEU A 37 -4.03 6.28 -1.86
C LEU A 37 -3.43 7.68 -2.10
N THR A 38 -3.12 8.05 -3.35
CA THR A 38 -2.42 9.31 -3.68
C THR A 38 -3.36 10.42 -4.13
N VAL A 39 -4.67 10.21 -4.04
CA VAL A 39 -5.69 11.19 -4.42
C VAL A 39 -6.68 11.39 -3.29
N ALA A 40 -7.38 12.52 -3.30
CA ALA A 40 -8.56 12.68 -2.46
C ALA A 40 -9.71 11.83 -3.02
N VAL A 41 -10.47 11.20 -2.14
CA VAL A 41 -11.63 10.38 -2.49
C VAL A 41 -12.83 10.79 -1.66
N SER A 42 -14.03 10.59 -2.22
CA SER A 42 -15.28 10.84 -1.51
C SER A 42 -16.00 9.51 -1.25
N ASN A 43 -16.44 9.30 -0.01
CA ASN A 43 -17.20 8.12 0.37
C ASN A 43 -18.68 8.22 -0.04
N ALA A 44 -19.47 7.17 0.19
CA ALA A 44 -20.89 7.12 -0.17
C ALA A 44 -21.76 8.17 0.55
N GLN A 45 -21.24 8.81 1.61
CA GLN A 45 -21.91 9.88 2.35
C GLN A 45 -21.50 11.28 1.83
N GLY A 46 -20.69 11.35 0.78
CA GLY A 46 -20.19 12.61 0.20
C GLY A 46 -19.06 13.26 0.99
N GLN A 47 -18.50 12.58 1.99
CA GLN A 47 -17.37 13.10 2.78
C GLN A 47 -16.07 12.85 2.02
N THR A 48 -15.22 13.86 1.93
CA THR A 48 -13.94 13.76 1.23
C THR A 48 -12.77 13.64 2.20
N ALA A 49 -11.83 12.73 1.92
CA ALA A 49 -10.58 12.57 2.65
C ALA A 49 -9.42 12.23 1.71
N GLY A 50 -8.21 12.30 2.25
CA GLY A 50 -6.97 12.02 1.53
C GLY A 50 -6.27 13.28 1.00
N PRO A 51 -5.13 13.11 0.31
CA PRO A 51 -4.51 11.83 -0.03
C PRO A 51 -3.96 11.10 1.21
N PHE A 52 -4.06 9.78 1.23
CA PHE A 52 -3.58 8.93 2.34
C PHE A 52 -2.07 8.62 2.23
N MET A 53 -1.49 8.88 1.06
CA MET A 53 -0.07 8.84 0.76
C MET A 53 0.29 10.09 -0.04
N ALA A 54 1.42 10.73 0.27
CA ALA A 54 1.87 11.92 -0.46
C ALA A 54 2.21 11.65 -1.95
N GLY A 55 2.41 10.38 -2.32
CA GLY A 55 2.69 9.95 -3.68
C GLY A 55 2.96 8.45 -3.76
N THR A 56 3.25 7.97 -4.96
CA THR A 56 3.68 6.57 -5.17
C THR A 56 5.03 6.34 -4.51
N VAL A 57 5.18 5.24 -3.78
CA VAL A 57 6.44 4.89 -3.11
C VAL A 57 7.32 4.11 -4.11
N PRO A 58 8.46 4.66 -4.55
CA PRO A 58 9.37 3.92 -5.41
C PRO A 58 10.08 2.82 -4.59
N PRO A 59 10.12 1.56 -5.08
CA PRO A 59 10.83 0.50 -4.40
C PRO A 59 12.35 0.78 -4.39
N PRO A 60 13.11 0.14 -3.49
CA PRO A 60 14.57 0.21 -3.53
C PRO A 60 15.13 -0.27 -4.89
N THR A 61 16.25 0.28 -5.34
CA THR A 61 16.89 -0.14 -6.60
C THR A 61 17.11 -1.67 -6.64
N GLY A 62 16.70 -2.30 -7.74
CA GLY A 62 16.81 -3.75 -7.93
C GLY A 62 15.69 -4.58 -7.29
N TRP A 63 14.66 -3.93 -6.74
CA TRP A 63 13.45 -4.57 -6.25
C TRP A 63 12.31 -4.45 -7.26
N SER A 64 11.38 -5.39 -7.21
CA SER A 64 10.10 -5.28 -7.92
C SER A 64 9.28 -4.11 -7.36
N ASN A 65 8.34 -3.61 -8.17
CA ASN A 65 7.28 -2.75 -7.67
C ASN A 65 6.47 -3.46 -6.58
N TYR A 66 5.81 -2.67 -5.74
CA TYR A 66 4.85 -3.18 -4.75
C TYR A 66 3.62 -3.74 -5.46
N ALA A 67 3.48 -5.07 -5.42
CA ALA A 67 2.27 -5.76 -5.84
C ALA A 67 1.22 -5.61 -4.74
N TYR A 68 -0.01 -5.33 -5.14
CA TYR A 68 -1.16 -5.21 -4.25
C TYR A 68 -2.23 -6.18 -4.71
N VAL A 69 -2.64 -7.07 -3.79
CA VAL A 69 -3.72 -8.02 -4.02
C VAL A 69 -4.75 -7.81 -2.91
N ALA A 70 -5.98 -7.52 -3.30
CA ALA A 70 -7.09 -7.28 -2.36
C ALA A 70 -8.24 -8.22 -2.63
N SER A 71 -8.89 -8.66 -1.56
CA SER A 71 -10.20 -9.32 -1.60
C SER A 71 -11.20 -8.42 -0.88
N THR A 72 -12.00 -7.69 -1.65
CA THR A 72 -13.06 -6.83 -1.09
C THR A 72 -14.15 -7.64 -0.39
N VAL A 73 -14.34 -8.90 -0.77
CA VAL A 73 -15.27 -9.84 -0.12
C VAL A 73 -14.75 -10.27 1.25
N ALA A 74 -13.46 -10.63 1.34
CA ALA A 74 -12.85 -11.06 2.60
C ALA A 74 -12.40 -9.89 3.49
N GLY A 75 -12.35 -8.66 2.94
CA GLY A 75 -11.81 -7.48 3.63
C GLY A 75 -10.31 -7.57 3.89
N THR A 76 -9.59 -8.44 3.18
CA THR A 76 -8.15 -8.67 3.34
C THR A 76 -7.37 -8.17 2.14
N PHE A 77 -6.12 -7.78 2.38
CA PHE A 77 -5.19 -7.45 1.31
C PHE A 77 -3.80 -7.99 1.64
N ASN A 78 -2.91 -7.91 0.65
CA ASN A 78 -1.49 -8.18 0.82
C ASN A 78 -0.70 -7.26 -0.10
N ILE A 79 0.38 -6.70 0.42
CA ILE A 79 1.38 -5.93 -0.30
C ILE A 79 2.68 -6.71 -0.30
N SER A 80 3.24 -6.94 -1.48
CA SER A 80 4.52 -7.65 -1.61
C SER A 80 5.49 -7.00 -2.58
N ALA A 81 6.78 -7.18 -2.31
CA ALA A 81 7.88 -6.81 -3.21
C ALA A 81 9.05 -7.77 -3.01
N ALA A 82 9.75 -8.11 -4.09
CA ALA A 82 10.89 -9.01 -4.07
C ALA A 82 12.16 -8.31 -4.56
N GLY A 83 13.29 -8.66 -3.95
CA GLY A 83 14.61 -8.13 -4.28
C GLY A 83 15.64 -8.61 -3.27
N ASP A 84 16.94 -8.48 -3.60
CA ASP A 84 18.03 -8.96 -2.73
C ASP A 84 17.84 -10.43 -2.24
N ASN A 85 17.30 -11.31 -3.10
CA ASN A 85 16.96 -12.73 -2.81
C ASN A 85 15.96 -12.93 -1.64
N THR A 86 15.11 -11.94 -1.37
CA THR A 86 14.07 -12.05 -0.36
C THR A 86 12.76 -11.42 -0.86
N THR A 87 11.66 -11.73 -0.15
CA THR A 87 10.34 -11.18 -0.41
C THR A 87 9.82 -10.55 0.87
N VAL A 88 9.44 -9.28 0.79
CA VAL A 88 8.63 -8.62 1.81
C VAL A 88 7.17 -8.86 1.45
N SER A 89 6.37 -9.29 2.44
CA SER A 89 4.93 -9.44 2.31
C SER A 89 4.28 -8.98 3.61
N LEU A 90 3.31 -8.07 3.50
CA LEU A 90 2.54 -7.56 4.63
C LEU A 90 1.04 -7.56 4.29
N PRO A 91 0.18 -7.88 5.26
CA PRO A 91 -1.25 -7.73 5.10
C PRO A 91 -1.68 -6.26 5.11
#